data_AF-A0A1I0WKA3-F1
#
_entry.id   AF-A0A1I0WKA3-F1
#
_cell.length_a   1.000
_cell.length_b   1.000
_cell.length_c   1.000
_cell.angle_alpha   90.00
_cell.angle_beta   90.00
_cell.angle_gamma   90.00
#
_symmetry.space_group_name_H-M   'P 1'
#
loop_
_entity.id
_entity.type
_entity.pdbx_description
1 polymer ?
#
loop_
_entity_poly.entity_id
_entity_poly.type
_entity_poly.pdbx_seq_one_letter_code
_entity_poly.pdbx_strand_id
1 'polypeptide(L)'
;MKCIRIPLLLIGMFFSLLTLCSAKDLEGGHTLNADMAKSKYQPVVSADHSQYNEDNGLYELTGNVRIQCQDRLITANNAKINANTLQVWADGGTAIHEGELTFTGDALYAELTESTAWFFGTRCGCERPGLAIHSDNMRYNWQTHIVVFDGHVLWVQKGKSNTSSHLEFDLNKNDVVR
;
A
#
# COMPACT_ATOMS: atom_id res chain seq x y z
N MET A 1 20.27 30.07 -86.15
CA MET A 1 18.89 29.59 -86.42
C MET A 1 18.84 28.14 -85.91
N LYS A 2 18.22 27.76 -84.80
CA LYS A 2 16.89 28.07 -84.27
C LYS A 2 16.97 28.41 -82.76
N CYS A 3 16.25 29.48 -82.42
CA CYS A 3 15.79 29.84 -81.09
C CYS A 3 14.48 29.09 -80.82
N ILE A 4 14.21 28.59 -79.61
CA ILE A 4 12.90 28.22 -79.01
C ILE A 4 13.20 27.73 -77.58
N ARG A 5 13.04 28.58 -76.55
CA ARG A 5 11.85 28.88 -75.71
C ARG A 5 11.67 27.92 -74.52
N ILE A 6 11.93 28.49 -73.34
CA ILE A 6 11.59 28.02 -72.00
C ILE A 6 10.07 28.20 -71.75
N PRO A 7 9.43 27.30 -71.01
CA PRO A 7 8.56 27.68 -69.89
C PRO A 7 8.97 26.88 -68.64
N LEU A 8 9.50 27.51 -67.57
CA LEU A 8 8.78 28.08 -66.42
C LEU A 8 7.57 27.25 -65.95
N LEU A 9 7.59 26.92 -64.64
CA LEU A 9 6.57 26.28 -63.80
C LEU A 9 6.69 24.74 -63.63
N LEU A 10 7.45 24.33 -62.62
CA LEU A 10 6.82 23.70 -61.45
C LEU A 10 7.81 23.76 -60.27
N ILE A 11 7.59 24.74 -59.39
CA ILE A 11 8.19 24.78 -58.06
C ILE A 11 7.55 23.64 -57.28
N GLY A 12 8.25 22.51 -57.21
CA GLY A 12 7.92 21.41 -56.31
C GLY A 12 8.22 21.84 -54.89
N MET A 13 7.22 22.43 -54.26
CA MET A 13 7.14 22.74 -52.84
C MET A 13 7.25 21.41 -52.07
N PHE A 14 8.47 21.02 -51.68
CA PHE A 14 8.69 19.89 -50.80
C PHE A 14 8.19 20.33 -49.41
N PHE A 15 6.89 20.12 -49.18
CA PHE A 15 6.26 20.30 -47.89
C PHE A 15 6.95 19.37 -46.90
N SER A 16 7.83 19.95 -46.08
CA SER A 16 8.35 19.35 -44.87
C SER A 16 7.18 19.12 -43.92
N LEU A 17 6.52 17.96 -44.02
CA LEU A 17 5.76 17.42 -42.88
C LEU A 17 6.77 16.82 -41.90
N LEU A 18 7.51 17.70 -41.23
CA LEU A 18 7.85 17.44 -39.83
C LEU A 18 6.52 17.63 -39.10
N THR A 19 5.78 16.53 -38.96
CA THR A 19 4.78 16.43 -37.91
C THR A 19 5.53 16.72 -36.62
N LEU A 20 5.38 17.95 -36.11
CA LEU A 20 5.55 18.20 -34.69
C LEU A 20 4.56 17.24 -34.02
N CYS A 21 5.06 16.07 -33.61
CA CYS A 21 4.51 15.42 -32.43
C CYS A 21 4.52 16.52 -31.39
N SER A 22 3.34 17.05 -31.08
CA SER A 22 3.15 17.82 -29.86
C SER A 22 3.45 16.81 -28.75
N ALA A 23 4.73 16.71 -28.40
CA ALA A 23 5.13 16.28 -27.07
C ALA A 23 4.42 17.28 -26.17
N LYS A 24 3.21 16.92 -25.74
CA LYS A 24 2.78 17.33 -24.42
C LYS A 24 3.95 16.93 -23.55
N ASP A 25 4.60 17.92 -22.95
CA ASP A 25 5.59 17.71 -21.91
C ASP A 25 5.04 16.60 -21.01
N LEU A 26 5.66 15.41 -21.07
CA LEU A 26 5.42 14.36 -20.09
C LEU A 26 6.03 14.92 -18.81
N GLU A 27 5.23 15.67 -18.05
CA GLU A 27 5.42 15.78 -16.62
C GLU A 27 5.57 14.35 -16.09
N GLY A 28 6.65 14.11 -15.35
CA GLY A 28 7.21 12.78 -15.10
C GLY A 28 6.16 11.76 -14.68
N GLY A 29 6.04 10.68 -15.47
CA GLY A 29 5.04 9.66 -15.24
C GLY A 29 5.14 9.07 -13.83
N HIS A 30 4.01 9.03 -13.14
CA HIS A 30 3.86 8.35 -11.86
C HIS A 30 4.18 6.86 -12.01
N THR A 31 5.13 6.37 -11.23
CA THR A 31 5.43 4.93 -11.16
C THR A 31 5.49 4.53 -9.69
N LEU A 32 4.70 3.52 -9.34
CA LEU A 32 4.40 3.14 -7.95
C LEU A 32 5.65 3.13 -7.06
N ASN A 33 6.65 2.32 -7.41
CA ASN A 33 7.85 2.19 -6.58
C ASN A 33 8.81 3.39 -6.66
N ALA A 34 8.84 4.15 -7.76
CA ALA A 34 9.65 5.36 -7.79
C ALA A 34 9.05 6.46 -6.91
N ASP A 35 7.73 6.53 -6.84
CA ASP A 35 7.03 7.48 -5.97
C ASP A 35 7.15 7.06 -4.50
N MET A 36 7.01 5.77 -4.18
CA MET A 36 7.26 5.26 -2.83
C MET A 36 8.70 5.51 -2.35
N ALA A 37 9.69 5.38 -3.24
CA ALA A 37 11.09 5.59 -2.93
C ALA A 37 11.45 7.05 -2.57
N LYS A 38 10.58 8.02 -2.87
CA LYS A 38 10.75 9.42 -2.46
C LYS A 38 10.50 9.62 -0.96
N SER A 39 9.76 8.71 -0.33
CA SER A 39 9.45 8.79 1.09
C SER A 39 10.61 8.31 1.97
N LYS A 40 10.67 8.74 3.23
CA LYS A 40 11.67 8.25 4.21
C LYS A 40 11.59 6.73 4.43
N TYR A 41 10.38 6.16 4.35
CA TYR A 41 10.12 4.75 4.66
C TYR A 41 10.36 3.82 3.47
N GLN A 42 10.43 4.39 2.26
CA GLN A 42 10.75 3.69 1.01
C GLN A 42 10.05 2.32 0.87
N PRO A 43 8.71 2.24 1.03
CA PRO A 43 8.02 0.97 0.92
C PRO A 43 8.15 0.41 -0.50
N VAL A 44 8.27 -0.91 -0.61
CA VAL A 44 8.28 -1.62 -1.89
C VAL A 44 6.92 -2.27 -2.07
N VAL A 45 6.24 -1.92 -3.16
CA VAL A 45 4.85 -2.29 -3.40
C VAL A 45 4.74 -3.09 -4.69
N SER A 46 3.97 -4.17 -4.64
CA SER A 46 3.58 -4.97 -5.81
C SER A 46 2.12 -5.40 -5.73
N ALA A 47 1.49 -5.53 -6.89
CA ALA A 47 0.15 -6.07 -7.09
C ALA A 47 0.05 -6.60 -8.53
N ASP A 48 -0.98 -7.39 -8.83
CA ASP A 48 -1.25 -7.84 -10.20
C ASP A 48 -1.62 -6.65 -11.10
N HIS A 49 -2.37 -5.69 -10.53
CA HIS A 49 -2.76 -4.45 -11.18
C HIS A 49 -2.53 -3.25 -10.28
N SER A 50 -2.05 -2.16 -10.87
CA SER A 50 -1.88 -0.86 -10.21
C SER A 50 -2.30 0.28 -11.12
N GLN A 51 -3.11 1.20 -10.60
CA GLN A 51 -3.51 2.42 -11.30
C GLN A 51 -3.30 3.62 -10.39
N TYR A 52 -2.69 4.68 -10.91
CA TYR A 52 -2.61 5.96 -10.21
C TYR A 52 -3.81 6.83 -10.56
N ASN A 53 -4.40 7.47 -9.54
CA ASN A 53 -5.48 8.43 -9.70
C ASN A 53 -4.98 9.82 -9.32
N GLU A 54 -4.84 10.69 -10.32
CA GLU A 54 -4.38 12.08 -10.18
C GLU A 54 -5.30 12.93 -9.29
N ASP A 55 -6.61 12.66 -9.29
CA ASP A 55 -7.60 13.49 -8.60
C ASP A 55 -7.45 13.39 -7.06
N ASN A 56 -6.94 12.27 -6.56
CA ASN A 56 -6.80 12.02 -5.13
C ASN A 56 -5.38 11.58 -4.70
N GLY A 57 -4.45 11.43 -5.65
CA GLY A 57 -3.07 11.03 -5.40
C GLY A 57 -2.92 9.62 -4.86
N LEU A 58 -3.88 8.72 -5.12
CA LEU A 58 -3.86 7.34 -4.66
C LEU A 58 -3.44 6.38 -5.77
N TYR A 59 -2.63 5.40 -5.40
CA TYR A 59 -2.51 4.16 -6.15
C TYR A 59 -3.60 3.19 -5.72
N GLU A 60 -4.41 2.74 -6.67
CA GLU A 60 -5.36 1.65 -6.50
C GLU A 60 -4.70 0.34 -6.96
N LEU A 61 -4.68 -0.64 -6.07
CA LEU A 61 -3.96 -1.91 -6.21
C LEU A 61 -4.96 -3.07 -6.11
N THR A 62 -4.85 -4.04 -7.02
CA THR A 62 -5.76 -5.19 -7.07
C THR A 62 -4.99 -6.46 -7.42
N GLY A 63 -5.28 -7.54 -6.70
CA GLY A 63 -4.68 -8.86 -6.85
C GLY A 63 -3.30 -8.96 -6.20
N ASN A 64 -3.10 -9.97 -5.35
CA ASN A 64 -1.82 -10.31 -4.71
C ASN A 64 -1.05 -9.09 -4.17
N VAL A 65 -1.74 -8.16 -3.50
CA VAL A 65 -1.12 -6.93 -3.01
C VAL A 65 -0.11 -7.26 -1.92
N ARG A 66 1.10 -6.72 -2.06
CA ARG A 66 2.19 -6.84 -1.09
C ARG A 66 2.84 -5.46 -0.92
N ILE A 67 2.87 -4.98 0.31
CA ILE A 67 3.54 -3.72 0.68
C ILE A 67 4.60 -4.08 1.72
N GLN A 68 5.85 -4.12 1.31
CA GLN A 68 7.00 -4.33 2.18
C GLN A 68 7.46 -2.97 2.72
N CYS A 69 7.47 -2.80 4.04
CA CYS A 69 8.00 -1.63 4.70
C CYS A 69 8.92 -2.08 5.84
N GLN A 70 10.23 -1.91 5.66
CA GLN A 70 11.25 -2.42 6.59
C GLN A 70 11.10 -3.95 6.77
N ASP A 71 10.92 -4.43 8.00
CA ASP A 71 10.72 -5.82 8.40
C ASP A 71 9.25 -6.27 8.40
N ARG A 72 8.32 -5.39 8.01
CA ARG A 72 6.90 -5.68 7.93
C ARG A 72 6.43 -5.89 6.50
N LEU A 73 5.61 -6.91 6.31
CA LEU A 73 4.91 -7.18 5.05
C LEU A 73 3.40 -7.05 5.27
N ILE A 74 2.77 -6.11 4.58
CA ILE A 74 1.31 -6.02 4.49
C ILE A 74 0.86 -6.80 3.25
N THR A 75 -0.14 -7.67 3.40
CA THR A 75 -0.75 -8.41 2.28
C THR A 75 -2.26 -8.21 2.24
N ALA A 76 -2.84 -8.18 1.05
CA ALA A 76 -4.28 -8.08 0.82
C ALA A 76 -4.65 -8.45 -0.62
N ASN A 77 -5.95 -8.57 -0.91
CA ASN A 77 -6.44 -8.66 -2.29
C ASN A 77 -6.55 -7.27 -2.93
N ASN A 78 -6.98 -6.26 -2.18
CA ASN A 78 -7.10 -4.90 -2.66
C ASN A 78 -6.40 -3.94 -1.70
N ALA A 79 -5.80 -2.87 -2.23
CA ALA A 79 -5.36 -1.76 -1.42
C ALA A 79 -5.41 -0.43 -2.15
N LYS A 80 -5.46 0.65 -1.37
CA LYS A 80 -5.15 2.01 -1.81
C LYS A 80 -3.97 2.51 -0.99
N ILE A 81 -2.99 3.11 -1.65
CA ILE A 81 -1.84 3.73 -0.98
C ILE A 81 -1.56 5.11 -1.54
N ASN A 82 -1.34 6.08 -0.65
CA ASN A 82 -0.89 7.42 -1.01
C ASN A 82 0.65 7.49 -0.89
N ALA A 83 1.36 7.83 -1.96
CA ALA A 83 2.83 7.89 -1.93
C ALA A 83 3.39 9.04 -1.06
N ASN A 84 2.60 10.08 -0.82
CA ASN A 84 3.02 11.25 -0.04
C ASN A 84 2.73 11.08 1.45
N THR A 85 1.55 10.58 1.81
CA THR A 85 1.15 10.40 3.22
C THR A 85 1.50 9.02 3.77
N LEU A 86 1.77 8.04 2.89
CA LEU A 86 1.97 6.64 3.24
C LEU A 86 0.83 6.03 4.06
N GLN A 87 -0.39 6.52 3.81
CA GLN A 87 -1.62 5.90 4.30
C GLN A 87 -1.99 4.74 3.39
N VAL A 88 -2.35 3.60 4.00
CA VAL A 88 -2.75 2.37 3.33
C VAL A 88 -4.16 2.00 3.79
N TRP A 89 -5.06 1.78 2.86
CA TRP A 89 -6.34 1.12 3.10
C TRP A 89 -6.31 -0.21 2.36
N ALA A 90 -6.64 -1.31 3.01
CA ALA A 90 -6.61 -2.62 2.39
C ALA A 90 -7.80 -3.48 2.82
N ASP A 91 -8.23 -4.37 1.93
CA ASP A 91 -9.31 -5.32 2.18
C ASP A 91 -9.10 -6.64 1.43
N GLY A 92 -9.92 -7.63 1.78
CA GLY A 92 -9.94 -8.94 1.14
C GLY A 92 -8.80 -9.83 1.65
N GLY A 93 -8.89 -10.24 2.92
CA GLY A 93 -7.90 -11.12 3.56
C GLY A 93 -6.64 -10.36 3.92
N THR A 94 -6.76 -9.37 4.80
CA THR A 94 -5.63 -8.51 5.16
C THR A 94 -4.75 -9.16 6.23
N ALA A 95 -3.44 -9.00 6.06
CA ALA A 95 -2.48 -9.37 7.09
C ALA A 95 -1.29 -8.41 7.17
N ILE A 96 -0.70 -8.30 8.36
CA ILE A 96 0.66 -7.80 8.56
C ILE A 96 1.50 -8.92 9.14
N HIS A 97 2.65 -9.18 8.52
CA HIS A 97 3.65 -10.12 9.02
C HIS A 97 4.87 -9.36 9.54
N GLU A 98 5.36 -9.74 10.72
CA GLU A 98 6.55 -9.17 11.36
C GLU A 98 7.30 -10.26 12.15
N GLY A 99 8.32 -10.85 11.53
CA GLY A 99 8.95 -12.06 12.08
C GLY A 99 7.93 -13.20 12.23
N GLU A 100 7.75 -13.69 13.45
CA GLU A 100 6.78 -14.73 13.80
C GLU A 100 5.36 -14.19 14.09
N LEU A 101 5.19 -12.86 14.16
CA LEU A 101 3.89 -12.24 14.39
C LEU A 101 3.10 -12.20 13.09
N THR A 102 1.84 -12.59 13.17
CA THR A 102 0.86 -12.39 12.11
C THR A 102 -0.36 -11.70 12.68
N PHE A 103 -0.68 -10.53 12.13
CA PHE A 103 -1.85 -9.74 12.44
C PHE A 103 -2.85 -9.90 11.31
N THR A 104 -4.13 -10.16 11.60
CA THR A 104 -5.16 -10.42 10.58
C THR A 104 -6.44 -9.64 10.85
N GLY A 105 -7.19 -9.38 9.77
CA GLY A 105 -8.52 -8.78 9.77
C GLY A 105 -9.15 -8.79 8.38
N ASP A 106 -10.43 -8.46 8.28
CA ASP A 106 -11.13 -8.40 6.99
C ASP A 106 -10.67 -7.19 6.17
N ALA A 107 -10.38 -6.09 6.87
CA ALA A 107 -9.81 -4.86 6.34
C ALA A 107 -8.78 -4.26 7.32
N LEU A 108 -7.86 -3.45 6.81
CA LEU A 108 -6.98 -2.64 7.62
C LEU A 108 -6.80 -1.23 7.07
N TYR A 109 -6.54 -0.30 7.98
CA TYR A 109 -5.99 1.02 7.70
C TYR A 109 -4.63 1.11 8.38
N ALA A 110 -3.59 1.58 7.68
CA ALA A 110 -2.27 1.78 8.27
C ALA A 110 -1.70 3.14 7.93
N GLU A 111 -1.07 3.76 8.93
CA GLU A 111 -0.26 4.96 8.80
C GLU A 111 1.20 4.54 8.98
N LEU A 112 1.92 4.39 7.86
CA LEU A 112 3.31 3.92 7.92
C LEU A 112 4.21 4.91 8.66
N THR A 113 3.87 6.21 8.64
CA THR A 113 4.62 7.27 9.33
C THR A 113 4.42 7.25 10.85
N GLU A 114 3.20 6.96 11.31
CA GLU A 114 2.81 6.94 12.74
C GLU A 114 2.96 5.56 13.40
N SER A 115 3.57 4.65 12.67
CA SER A 115 3.83 3.30 13.11
C SER A 115 2.59 2.52 13.61
N THR A 116 1.42 2.78 13.01
CA THR A 116 0.14 2.27 13.53
C THR A 116 -0.72 1.66 12.43
N ALA A 117 -1.34 0.52 12.73
CA ALA A 117 -2.38 -0.11 11.92
C ALA A 117 -3.63 -0.40 12.75
N TRP A 118 -4.79 -0.22 12.14
CA TRP A 118 -6.10 -0.57 12.65
C TRP A 118 -6.71 -1.66 11.78
N PHE A 119 -7.21 -2.71 12.41
CA PHE A 119 -7.86 -3.83 11.76
C PHE A 119 -9.34 -3.83 12.12
N PHE A 120 -10.15 -4.15 11.12
CA PHE A 120 -11.60 -4.19 11.19
C PHE A 120 -12.11 -5.51 10.62
N GLY A 121 -13.24 -5.98 11.12
CA GLY A 121 -13.91 -7.15 10.56
C GLY A 121 -14.58 -8.03 11.60
N THR A 122 -14.90 -9.24 11.18
CA THR A 122 -15.58 -10.24 12.00
C THR A 122 -14.65 -10.93 12.99
N ARG A 123 -13.34 -10.97 12.69
CA ARG A 123 -12.31 -11.57 13.54
C ARG A 123 -10.95 -10.93 13.28
N CYS A 124 -10.62 -9.90 14.05
CA CYS A 124 -9.28 -9.35 14.09
C CYS A 124 -8.41 -10.20 15.02
N GLY A 125 -7.12 -10.37 14.72
CA GLY A 125 -6.26 -11.16 15.59
C GLY A 125 -4.77 -10.93 15.44
N CYS A 126 -4.04 -11.38 16.46
CA CYS A 126 -2.59 -11.44 16.52
C CYS A 126 -2.18 -12.84 16.95
N GLU A 127 -1.31 -13.48 16.18
CA GLU A 127 -0.82 -14.83 16.45
C GLU A 127 0.71 -14.90 16.34
N ARG A 128 1.30 -15.72 17.21
CA ARG A 128 2.68 -16.22 17.17
C ARG A 128 2.76 -17.53 17.97
N PRO A 129 3.84 -18.31 17.92
CA PRO A 129 3.97 -19.50 18.76
C PRO A 129 3.72 -19.21 20.25
N GLY A 130 2.71 -19.86 20.83
CA GLY A 130 2.34 -19.73 22.24
C GLY A 130 1.43 -18.55 22.60
N LEU A 131 0.99 -17.76 21.61
CA LEU A 131 0.05 -16.64 21.77
C LEU A 131 -0.95 -16.60 20.60
N ALA A 132 -2.23 -16.60 20.93
CA ALA A 132 -3.30 -16.27 19.98
C ALA A 132 -4.28 -15.31 20.65
N ILE A 133 -4.52 -14.16 20.04
CA ILE A 133 -5.47 -13.15 20.52
C ILE A 133 -6.44 -12.84 19.38
N HIS A 134 -7.75 -12.86 19.68
CA HIS A 134 -8.80 -12.47 18.74
C HIS A 134 -9.77 -11.49 19.38
N SER A 135 -10.36 -10.63 18.55
CA SER A 135 -11.30 -9.58 18.95
C SER A 135 -12.13 -9.09 17.78
N ASP A 136 -13.05 -8.16 18.05
CA ASP A 136 -13.81 -7.48 16.99
C ASP A 136 -12.96 -6.43 16.28
N ASN A 137 -12.13 -5.67 17.03
CA ASN A 137 -11.24 -4.65 16.48
C ASN A 137 -9.86 -4.71 17.14
N MET A 138 -8.83 -4.40 16.36
CA MET A 138 -7.45 -4.40 16.83
C MET A 138 -6.69 -3.17 16.33
N ARG A 139 -5.85 -2.59 17.20
CA ARG A 139 -4.87 -1.58 16.82
C ARG A 139 -3.49 -2.05 17.19
N TYR A 140 -2.58 -2.09 16.22
CA TYR A 140 -1.18 -2.41 16.43
C TYR A 140 -0.30 -1.17 16.25
N ASN A 141 0.58 -0.90 17.21
CA ASN A 141 1.63 0.09 17.07
C ASN A 141 3.01 -0.58 17.14
N TRP A 142 3.73 -0.66 16.01
CA TRP A 142 5.03 -1.35 15.93
C TRP A 142 6.19 -0.55 16.53
N GLN A 143 6.01 0.74 16.82
CA GLN A 143 7.03 1.50 17.54
C GLN A 143 7.08 1.10 19.03
N THR A 144 5.91 0.90 19.64
CA THR A 144 5.77 0.52 21.06
C THR A 144 5.64 -1.00 21.25
N HIS A 145 5.31 -1.73 20.19
CA HIS A 145 4.91 -3.14 20.21
C HIS A 145 3.71 -3.42 21.13
N ILE A 146 2.84 -2.42 21.28
CA ILE A 146 1.58 -2.56 22.01
C ILE A 146 0.48 -2.84 20.99
N VAL A 147 -0.32 -3.86 21.30
CA VAL A 147 -1.55 -4.17 20.56
C VAL A 147 -2.73 -3.94 21.49
N VAL A 148 -3.73 -3.22 21.00
CA VAL A 148 -4.99 -2.98 21.69
C VAL A 148 -6.08 -3.77 20.99
N PHE A 149 -6.87 -4.50 21.76
CA PHE A 149 -8.01 -5.29 21.29
C PHE A 149 -9.27 -4.82 22.01
N ASP A 150 -10.35 -4.66 21.25
CA ASP A 150 -11.64 -4.17 21.75
C ASP A 150 -12.80 -5.05 21.27
N GLY A 151 -13.86 -5.12 22.07
CA GLY A 151 -15.05 -5.91 21.79
C GLY A 151 -14.95 -7.30 22.43
N HIS A 152 -15.27 -8.36 21.70
CA HIS A 152 -15.21 -9.72 22.24
C HIS A 152 -13.78 -10.28 22.20
N VAL A 153 -12.96 -9.91 23.21
CA VAL A 153 -11.57 -10.36 23.26
C VAL A 153 -11.48 -11.77 23.86
N LEU A 154 -10.87 -12.68 23.11
CA LEU A 154 -10.46 -14.01 23.54
C LEU A 154 -8.95 -14.12 23.32
N TRP A 155 -8.19 -14.50 24.35
CA TRP A 155 -6.79 -14.84 24.15
C TRP A 155 -6.36 -16.11 24.85
N VAL A 156 -5.45 -16.83 24.19
CA VAL A 156 -4.76 -17.99 24.69
C VAL A 156 -3.30 -17.65 24.87
N GLN A 157 -2.81 -17.76 26.10
CA GLN A 157 -1.40 -17.59 26.41
C GLN A 157 -0.93 -18.75 27.28
N LYS A 158 0.14 -19.43 26.84
CA LYS A 158 0.71 -20.59 27.57
C LYS A 158 -0.36 -21.66 27.93
N GLY A 159 -1.31 -21.88 27.02
CA GLY A 159 -2.39 -22.86 27.18
C GLY A 159 -3.56 -22.42 28.07
N LYS A 160 -3.57 -21.20 28.60
CA LYS A 160 -4.68 -20.64 29.37
C LYS A 160 -5.50 -19.70 28.51
N SER A 161 -6.81 -19.93 28.47
CA SER A 161 -7.77 -19.06 27.80
C SER A 161 -8.31 -18.00 28.77
N ASN A 162 -8.47 -16.78 28.28
CA ASN A 162 -9.04 -15.66 29.03
C ASN A 162 -9.94 -14.84 28.11
N THR A 163 -10.85 -14.06 28.70
CA THR A 163 -11.74 -13.17 27.97
C THR A 163 -11.83 -11.79 28.63
N SER A 164 -12.07 -10.75 27.83
CA SER A 164 -12.28 -9.38 28.28
C SER A 164 -13.05 -8.59 27.22
N SER A 165 -13.55 -7.40 27.57
CA SER A 165 -14.07 -6.45 26.60
C SER A 165 -12.99 -5.55 25.98
N HIS A 166 -11.82 -5.51 26.63
CA HIS A 166 -10.68 -4.67 26.29
C HIS A 166 -9.39 -5.36 26.75
N LEU A 167 -8.36 -5.31 25.93
CA LEU A 167 -7.04 -5.84 26.26
C LEU A 167 -5.95 -4.98 25.62
N GLU A 168 -5.04 -4.48 26.44
CA GLU A 168 -3.75 -3.95 25.96
C GLU A 168 -2.67 -5.00 26.22
N PHE A 169 -1.97 -5.42 25.18
CA PHE A 169 -0.93 -6.45 25.27
C PHE A 169 0.41 -5.89 24.82
N ASP A 170 1.44 -6.04 25.66
CA ASP A 170 2.83 -5.69 25.33
C ASP A 170 3.52 -6.91 24.73
N LEU A 171 3.76 -6.88 23.41
CA LEU A 171 4.34 -8.03 22.70
C LEU A 171 5.78 -8.31 23.11
N ASN A 172 6.52 -7.30 23.56
CA ASN A 172 7.92 -7.40 24.00
C ASN A 172 8.01 -8.03 25.38
N LYS A 173 7.16 -7.60 26.31
CA LYS A 173 7.07 -8.20 27.65
C LYS A 173 6.32 -9.54 27.64
N ASN A 174 5.56 -9.80 26.58
CA ASN A 174 4.67 -10.94 26.47
C ASN A 174 3.69 -10.98 27.66
N ASP A 175 3.07 -9.84 27.96
CA ASP A 175 2.21 -9.67 29.12
C ASP A 175 1.11 -8.64 28.88
N VAL A 176 0.05 -8.74 29.68
CA VAL A 176 -1.08 -7.81 29.69
C VAL A 176 -0.66 -6.51 30.37
N VAL A 177 -0.99 -5.38 29.76
CA VAL A 177 -0.82 -4.04 30.34
C VAL A 177 -2.10 -3.59 31.04
N ARG A 178 -3.25 -3.83 30.40
CA ARG A 178 -4.57 -3.40 30.84
C ARG A 178 -5.67 -4.33 30.35
#